data_AF-A0A935BQN6-F1
#
_entry.id   AF-A0A935BQN6-F1
#
_cell.length_a   1.000
_cell.length_b   1.000
_cell.length_c   1.000
_cell.angle_alpha   90.00
_cell.angle_beta   90.00
_cell.angle_gamma   90.00
#
_symmetry.space_group_name_H-M   'P 1'
#
loop_
_entity.id
_entity.type
_entity.pdbx_description
1 polymer ?
#
loop_
_entity_poly.entity_id
_entity_poly.type
_entity_poly.pdbx_seq_one_letter_code
_entity_poly.pdbx_strand_id
1 'polypeptide(L)'
;MLGWSRLLPWVVLTFPDMEWASLTKVAKAYDLQNRLGFITEVARSIASFRGDSLTVDKLLRCESELERSLLVREETLCNETITNAERRWLAVRRPEPAKRWHLLTDLSPENLNYYV
;
A
#
# COMPACT_ATOMS: atom_id res chain seq x y z
N MET A 1 -4.74 -15.91 15.31
CA MET A 1 -4.76 -15.75 13.85
C MET A 1 -4.01 -14.47 13.52
N LEU A 2 -2.68 -14.56 13.52
CA LEU A 2 -1.74 -13.43 13.43
C LEU A 2 -1.06 -13.52 12.06
N GLY A 3 -1.05 -12.46 11.26
CA GLY A 3 -0.21 -12.43 10.06
C GLY A 3 -0.58 -11.41 8.97
N TRP A 4 -1.85 -11.05 8.83
CA TRP A 4 -2.28 -10.14 7.74
C TRP A 4 -2.10 -8.65 8.05
N SER A 5 -1.76 -8.32 9.31
CA SER A 5 -1.61 -6.95 9.79
C SER A 5 -0.22 -6.37 9.54
N ARG A 6 0.63 -6.95 8.69
CA ARG A 6 1.89 -6.32 8.24
C ARG A 6 2.18 -6.75 6.81
N LEU A 7 1.36 -6.31 5.88
CA LEU A 7 1.76 -6.33 4.47
C LEU A 7 2.87 -5.29 4.30
N LEU A 8 3.96 -5.69 3.64
CA LEU A 8 5.17 -4.90 3.56
C LEU A 8 5.56 -4.79 2.08
N PRO A 9 5.98 -3.60 1.59
CA PRO A 9 6.24 -3.37 0.16
C PRO A 9 7.19 -4.38 -0.48
N TRP A 10 8.17 -4.90 0.27
CA TRP A 10 9.10 -5.90 -0.25
C TRP A 10 8.42 -7.22 -0.62
N VAL A 11 7.34 -7.63 0.05
CA VAL A 11 6.65 -8.89 -0.28
C VAL A 11 6.03 -8.79 -1.67
N VAL A 12 5.42 -7.65 -1.97
CA VAL A 12 4.85 -7.35 -3.29
C VAL A 12 5.93 -7.28 -4.37
N LEU A 13 7.09 -6.72 -4.04
CA LEU A 13 8.25 -6.67 -4.93
C LEU A 13 8.91 -8.03 -5.19
N THR A 14 9.00 -8.90 -4.18
CA THR A 14 9.64 -10.22 -4.30
C THR A 14 8.78 -11.21 -5.07
N PHE A 15 7.45 -11.06 -5.01
CA PHE A 15 6.51 -12.00 -5.63
C PHE A 15 5.52 -11.27 -6.58
N PRO A 16 6.01 -10.62 -7.66
CA PRO A 16 5.13 -9.88 -8.57
C PRO A 16 4.18 -10.79 -9.35
N ASP A 17 4.51 -12.07 -9.48
CA ASP A 17 3.70 -13.11 -10.15
C ASP A 17 2.81 -13.90 -9.20
N MET A 18 2.59 -13.41 -7.97
CA MET A 18 1.65 -14.06 -7.06
C MET A 18 0.22 -14.03 -7.62
N GLU A 19 -0.66 -14.88 -7.10
CA GLU A 19 -2.07 -14.96 -7.47
C GLU A 19 -2.85 -13.71 -7.01
N TRP A 20 -2.66 -12.59 -7.71
CA TRP A 20 -3.23 -11.27 -7.41
C TRP A 20 -4.76 -11.29 -7.34
N ALA A 21 -5.41 -12.07 -8.20
CA ALA A 21 -6.85 -12.23 -8.16
C ALA A 21 -7.33 -12.80 -6.82
N SER A 22 -6.58 -13.76 -6.25
CA SER A 22 -6.87 -14.35 -4.94
C SER A 22 -6.54 -13.38 -3.81
N LEU A 23 -5.40 -12.70 -3.88
CA LEU A 23 -5.00 -11.71 -2.87
C LEU A 23 -5.99 -10.54 -2.81
N THR A 24 -6.42 -10.01 -3.95
CA THR A 24 -7.40 -8.93 -4.05
C THR A 24 -8.75 -9.33 -3.47
N LYS A 25 -9.20 -10.57 -3.72
CA LYS A 25 -10.44 -11.11 -3.10
C LYS A 25 -10.33 -11.15 -1.58
N VAL A 26 -9.22 -11.68 -1.06
CA VAL A 26 -8.97 -11.74 0.38
C VAL A 26 -8.90 -10.33 0.97
N ALA A 27 -8.18 -9.41 0.33
CA ALA A 27 -8.08 -8.03 0.80
C ALA A 27 -9.46 -7.38 0.91
N LYS A 28 -10.31 -7.51 -0.11
CA LYS A 28 -11.69 -6.99 -0.07
C LYS A 28 -12.54 -7.63 1.02
N ALA A 29 -12.39 -8.93 1.27
CA ALA A 29 -13.15 -9.65 2.30
C ALA A 29 -12.81 -9.19 3.72
N TYR A 30 -11.62 -8.62 3.94
CA TYR A 30 -11.15 -8.11 5.24
C TYR A 30 -11.04 -6.59 5.29
N ASP A 31 -11.62 -5.86 4.32
CA ASP A 31 -11.49 -4.41 4.18
C ASP A 31 -10.03 -3.89 4.13
N LEU A 32 -9.11 -4.66 3.54
CA LEU A 32 -7.67 -4.34 3.45
C LEU A 32 -7.26 -3.81 2.07
N GLN A 33 -8.19 -3.56 1.15
CA GLN A 33 -7.88 -3.18 -0.22
C GLN A 33 -7.17 -1.82 -0.32
N ASN A 34 -7.49 -0.86 0.56
CA ASN A 34 -6.82 0.43 0.62
C ASN A 34 -5.35 0.25 1.03
N ARG A 35 -5.11 -0.57 2.07
CA ARG A 35 -3.77 -0.95 2.51
C ARG A 35 -2.97 -1.67 1.42
N LEU A 36 -3.57 -2.66 0.78
CA LEU A 36 -2.92 -3.42 -0.30
C LEU A 36 -2.59 -2.51 -1.48
N GLY A 37 -3.51 -1.63 -1.88
CA GLY A 37 -3.30 -0.66 -2.97
C GLY A 37 -2.12 0.27 -2.71
N PHE A 38 -2.05 0.85 -1.52
CA PHE A 38 -0.92 1.70 -1.13
C PHE A 38 0.42 0.96 -1.15
N ILE A 39 0.48 -0.26 -0.61
CA ILE A 39 1.73 -1.05 -0.60
C ILE A 39 2.15 -1.42 -2.02
N THR A 40 1.17 -1.69 -2.89
CA THR A 40 1.39 -1.98 -4.31
C THR A 40 1.97 -0.77 -5.03
N GLU A 41 1.44 0.43 -4.74
CA GLU A 41 1.98 1.68 -5.27
C GLU A 41 3.40 1.99 -4.77
N VAL A 42 3.66 1.78 -3.48
CA VAL A 42 5.01 1.94 -2.93
C VAL A 42 5.99 0.98 -3.62
N ALA A 43 5.60 -0.29 -3.79
CA ALA A 43 6.37 -1.27 -4.53
C ALA A 43 6.60 -0.85 -5.99
N ARG A 44 5.57 -0.35 -6.67
CA ARG A 44 5.69 0.13 -8.06
C ARG A 44 6.66 1.30 -8.18
N SER A 45 6.64 2.22 -7.23
CA SER A 45 7.58 3.35 -7.20
C SER A 45 9.04 2.87 -7.07
N ILE A 46 9.29 1.88 -6.20
CA ILE A 46 10.62 1.26 -6.06
C ILE A 46 11.03 0.52 -7.34
N ALA A 47 10.13 -0.25 -7.95
CA ALA A 47 10.39 -0.93 -9.23
C ALA A 47 10.72 0.07 -10.35
N SER A 48 9.99 1.18 -10.40
CA SER A 48 10.25 2.28 -11.33
C SER A 48 11.62 2.91 -11.09
N PHE A 49 12.01 3.13 -9.83
CA PHE A 49 13.33 3.65 -9.48
C PHE A 49 14.47 2.72 -9.93
N ARG A 50 14.24 1.39 -9.84
CA ARG A 50 15.18 0.35 -10.30
C ARG A 50 15.19 0.13 -11.82
N GLY A 51 14.29 0.77 -12.57
CA GLY A 51 14.15 0.57 -14.01
C GLY A 51 13.50 -0.76 -14.42
N ASP A 52 12.80 -1.44 -13.51
CA ASP A 52 12.09 -2.70 -13.79
C ASP A 52 10.69 -2.42 -14.37
N SER A 53 10.64 -2.14 -15.67
CA SER A 53 9.40 -1.80 -16.38
C SER A 53 8.36 -2.93 -16.38
N LEU A 54 8.80 -4.19 -16.41
CA LEU A 54 7.90 -5.35 -16.38
C LEU A 54 7.15 -5.43 -15.06
N THR A 55 7.84 -5.24 -13.93
CA THR A 55 7.21 -5.21 -12.61
C THR A 55 6.30 -3.99 -12.46
N VAL A 56 6.72 -2.82 -12.99
CA VAL A 56 5.88 -1.61 -12.98
C VAL A 56 4.53 -1.85 -13.67
N ASP A 57 4.53 -2.42 -14.88
CA ASP A 57 3.31 -2.67 -15.64
C ASP A 57 2.37 -3.66 -14.95
N LYS A 58 2.92 -4.69 -14.30
CA LYS A 58 2.13 -5.67 -13.54
C LYS A 58 1.46 -5.01 -12.33
N LEU A 59 2.23 -4.25 -11.54
CA LEU A 59 1.71 -3.60 -10.33
C LEU A 59 0.68 -2.51 -10.66
N LEU A 60 0.87 -1.79 -11.78
CA LEU A 60 -0.11 -0.79 -12.24
C LEU A 60 -1.48 -1.40 -12.56
N ARG A 61 -1.51 -2.61 -13.15
CA ARG A 61 -2.77 -3.34 -13.39
C ARG A 61 -3.45 -3.73 -12.08
N CYS A 62 -2.67 -4.19 -11.11
CA CYS A 62 -3.18 -4.57 -9.80
C CYS A 62 -3.74 -3.36 -9.03
N GLU A 63 -3.04 -2.22 -9.05
CA GLU A 63 -3.53 -0.94 -8.51
C GLU A 63 -4.87 -0.57 -9.13
N SER A 64 -4.99 -0.62 -10.46
CA SER A 64 -6.22 -0.28 -11.17
C SER A 64 -7.43 -1.13 -10.76
N GLU A 65 -7.22 -2.38 -10.38
CA GLU A 65 -8.28 -3.26 -9.87
C GLU A 65 -8.68 -2.95 -8.42
N LEU A 66 -7.72 -2.52 -7.61
CA LEU A 66 -7.93 -2.14 -6.21
C LEU A 66 -8.58 -0.76 -6.08
N GLU A 67 -8.21 0.19 -6.94
CA GLU A 67 -8.80 1.54 -6.98
C GLU A 67 -10.32 1.49 -7.23
N ARG A 68 -10.79 0.53 -8.03
CA ARG A 68 -12.25 0.30 -8.26
C ARG A 68 -13.00 -0.13 -7.00
N SER A 69 -12.31 -0.47 -5.92
CA SER A 69 -12.89 -0.90 -4.66
C SER A 69 -12.41 -0.08 -3.47
N LEU A 70 -11.91 1.14 -3.74
CA LEU A 70 -11.46 2.08 -2.73
C LEU A 70 -12.55 2.30 -1.67
N LEU A 71 -12.20 2.08 -0.40
CA LEU A 71 -13.08 2.38 0.71
C LEU A 71 -12.94 3.85 1.09
N VAL A 72 -14.06 4.53 1.34
CA VAL A 72 -14.10 5.90 1.85
C VAL A 72 -13.50 6.01 3.26
N ARG A 73 -13.55 4.91 4.02
CA ARG A 73 -13.02 4.86 5.38
C ARG A 73 -11.52 5.11 5.39
N GLU A 74 -11.10 6.02 6.26
CA GLU A 74 -9.68 6.26 6.54
C GLU A 74 -9.11 5.12 7.39
N GLU A 75 -7.95 4.61 6.99
CA GLU A 75 -7.29 3.47 7.62
C GLU A 75 -5.87 3.83 8.12
N THR A 76 -5.32 3.01 9.00
CA THR A 76 -3.90 3.09 9.39
C THR A 76 -3.12 1.92 8.79
N LEU A 77 -1.81 2.09 8.63
CA LEU A 77 -0.90 0.99 8.30
C LEU A 77 -0.63 0.14 9.55
N CYS A 78 -1.68 -0.52 10.04
CA CYS A 78 -1.61 -1.51 11.12
C CYS A 78 -1.19 -0.94 12.48
N ASN A 79 -1.52 0.34 12.72
CA ASN A 79 -1.34 0.98 14.00
C ASN A 79 -2.72 1.20 14.63
N GLU A 80 -3.13 0.25 15.47
CA GLU A 80 -4.39 0.29 16.22
C GLU A 80 -4.31 1.24 17.43
N THR A 81 -3.10 1.67 17.80
CA THR A 81 -2.82 2.47 19.01
C THR A 81 -2.51 3.94 18.70
N ILE A 82 -2.87 4.46 17.53
CA ILE A 82 -2.58 5.84 17.14
C ILE A 82 -3.30 6.86 18.04
N THR A 83 -2.56 7.80 18.61
CA THR A 83 -3.13 8.89 19.41
C THR A 83 -3.80 9.94 18.54
N ASN A 84 -4.70 10.75 19.12
CA ASN A 84 -5.32 11.86 18.39
C ASN A 84 -4.31 12.92 17.92
N ALA A 85 -3.22 13.12 18.65
CA ALA A 85 -2.16 14.05 18.28
C ALA A 85 -1.41 13.54 17.04
N GLU A 86 -1.01 12.27 17.03
CA GLU A 86 -0.35 11.63 15.89
C GLU A 86 -1.27 11.58 14.66
N ARG A 87 -2.56 11.28 14.86
CA ARG A 87 -3.56 11.31 13.78
C ARG A 87 -3.62 12.68 13.10
N ARG A 88 -3.69 13.77 13.88
CA ARG A 88 -3.70 15.14 13.34
C ARG A 88 -2.40 15.47 12.61
N TRP A 89 -1.26 15.04 13.16
CA TRP A 89 0.04 15.25 12.54
C TRP A 89 0.16 14.50 11.20
N LEU A 90 -0.26 13.24 11.15
CA LEU A 90 -0.27 12.43 9.92
C LEU A 90 -1.25 12.95 8.87
N ALA A 91 -2.42 13.46 9.27
CA ALA A 91 -3.38 14.03 8.33
C ALA A 91 -2.77 15.18 7.51
N VAL A 92 -1.84 15.95 8.10
CA VAL A 92 -1.14 17.07 7.44
C VAL A 92 0.08 16.60 6.66
N ARG A 93 0.83 15.61 7.16
CA ARG A 93 2.13 15.19 6.59
C ARG A 93 2.08 14.01 5.63
N ARG A 94 0.97 13.26 5.57
CA ARG A 94 0.89 12.05 4.75
C ARG A 94 1.20 12.36 3.27
N PRO A 95 1.99 11.52 2.59
CA PRO A 95 2.33 11.72 1.20
C PRO A 95 1.12 11.48 0.29
N GLU A 96 1.20 11.95 -0.96
CA GLU A 96 0.07 11.90 -1.89
C GLU A 96 -0.45 10.46 -2.17
N PRO A 97 0.40 9.43 -2.30
CA PRO A 97 -0.06 8.04 -2.36
C PRO A 97 -0.91 7.64 -1.14
N ALA A 98 -0.49 8.01 0.06
CA ALA A 98 -1.24 7.69 1.28
C ALA A 98 -2.59 8.40 1.32
N LYS A 99 -2.69 9.63 0.80
CA LYS A 99 -3.99 10.32 0.65
C LYS A 99 -4.91 9.58 -0.31
N ARG A 100 -4.42 9.19 -1.49
CA ARG A 100 -5.22 8.51 -2.51
C ARG A 100 -5.84 7.22 -1.99
N TRP A 101 -5.07 6.47 -1.21
CA TRP A 101 -5.51 5.21 -0.61
C TRP A 101 -6.17 5.38 0.77
N HIS A 102 -6.50 6.61 1.19
CA HIS A 102 -7.10 6.92 2.49
C HIS A 102 -6.35 6.32 3.69
N LEU A 103 -5.01 6.36 3.67
CA LEU A 103 -4.18 5.90 4.77
C LEU A 103 -3.58 7.05 5.58
N LEU A 104 -3.58 6.88 6.89
CA LEU A 104 -2.79 7.65 7.84
C LEU A 104 -1.44 6.95 8.05
N THR A 105 -0.47 7.40 7.28
CA THR A 105 0.93 6.97 7.38
C THR A 105 1.84 8.06 6.81
N ASP A 106 3.06 8.13 7.33
CA ASP A 106 4.17 8.92 6.79
C ASP A 106 5.11 8.09 5.92
N LEU A 107 4.79 6.81 5.69
CA LEU A 107 5.54 5.95 4.78
C LEU A 107 5.49 6.58 3.38
N SER A 108 6.66 6.88 2.85
CA SER A 108 6.81 7.50 1.54
C SER A 108 7.73 6.62 0.70
N PRO A 109 7.41 6.40 -0.59
CA PRO A 109 8.30 5.70 -1.50
C PRO A 109 9.69 6.33 -1.57
N GLU A 110 9.78 7.65 -1.48
CA GLU A 110 11.03 8.40 -1.51
C GLU A 110 11.94 8.04 -0.32
N ASN A 111 11.36 7.85 0.87
CA ASN A 111 12.10 7.41 2.05
C ASN A 111 12.56 5.95 1.96
N LEU A 112 11.83 5.10 1.21
CA LEU A 112 12.17 3.70 1.03
C LEU A 112 13.20 3.47 -0.07
N ASN A 113 13.23 4.31 -1.11
CA ASN A 113 14.22 4.23 -2.19
C ASN A 113 15.67 4.37 -1.70
N TYR A 114 15.89 4.95 -0.52
CA TYR A 114 17.24 5.04 0.07
C TYR A 114 17.77 3.69 0.58
N TYR A 115 16.87 2.75 0.92
CA TYR A 115 17.22 1.48 1.56
C TYR A 115 17.19 0.28 0.60
N VAL A 116 16.88 0.49 -0.68
CA VAL A 116 16.42 -0.56 -1.61
C VAL A 116 17.10 -0.45 -2.96
#